data_AF-A0A511IZU9-F1
#
_entry.id   AF-A0A511IZU9-F1
#
_cell.length_a   1.000
_cell.length_b   1.000
_cell.length_c   1.000
_cell.angle_alpha   90.00
_cell.angle_beta   90.00
_cell.angle_gamma   90.00
#
_symmetry.space_group_name_H-M   'P 1'
#
loop_
_entity.id
_entity.type
_entity.pdbx_description
1 polymer ?
#
loop_
_entity_poly.entity_id
_entity_poly.type
_entity_poly.pdbx_seq_one_letter_code
_entity_poly.pdbx_strand_id
1 'polypeptide(L)'
;MQESKAKIPAKKLTFFGFLAMTISMVVSLYEYPTFATSGFSLVFFLLLGGLLWFIPVALCAAEMATVKGWEKGGVYTWVSRTLGKRFGFAAIFFQWFEITVGYLTMLYFLTGALSYATGISAIQNNKFLKLAILLIIFWAILISQLRGTKYTSLIARVGFIAGILLPALVLFALGIHYVASGAPL
;
A
#
# COMPACT_ATOMS: atom_id res chain seq x y z
N MET A 1 -5.70 47.35 16.11
CA MET A 1 -6.66 46.71 15.18
C MET A 1 -6.33 45.23 15.16
N GLN A 2 -7.06 44.42 15.95
CA GLN A 2 -6.86 42.97 16.05
C GLN A 2 -7.50 42.31 14.82
N GLU A 3 -6.69 41.79 13.90
CA GLU A 3 -7.20 40.92 12.85
C GLU A 3 -7.64 39.59 13.45
N SER A 4 -8.96 39.40 13.50
CA SER A 4 -9.61 38.14 13.79
C SER A 4 -9.22 37.12 12.72
N LYS A 5 -8.23 36.27 13.02
CA LYS A 5 -7.96 35.05 12.25
C LYS A 5 -9.22 34.20 12.21
N ALA A 6 -9.89 34.16 11.06
CA ALA A 6 -11.01 33.26 10.83
C ALA A 6 -10.56 31.82 11.16
N LYS A 7 -11.13 31.25 12.22
CA LYS A 7 -10.95 29.83 12.57
C LYS A 7 -11.50 29.02 11.40
N ILE A 8 -10.61 28.44 10.61
CA ILE A 8 -10.96 27.39 9.64
C ILE A 8 -11.74 26.34 10.45
N PRO A 9 -13.00 26.03 10.11
CA PRO A 9 -13.76 25.04 10.86
C PRO A 9 -12.99 23.74 10.84
N ALA A 10 -12.68 23.21 12.03
CA ALA A 10 -12.02 21.93 12.18
C ALA A 10 -12.86 20.89 11.43
N LYS A 11 -12.38 20.45 10.26
CA LYS A 11 -13.08 19.48 9.43
C LYS A 11 -13.10 18.18 10.23
N LYS A 12 -14.21 17.92 10.93
CA LYS A 12 -14.37 16.70 11.73
C LYS A 12 -14.37 15.52 10.78
N LEU A 13 -13.30 14.74 10.81
CA LEU A 13 -13.20 13.51 10.04
C LEU A 13 -14.20 12.52 10.67
N THR A 14 -15.19 12.10 9.89
CA THR A 14 -16.16 11.09 10.34
C THR A 14 -15.48 9.73 10.42
N PHE A 15 -15.98 8.83 11.27
CA PHE A 15 -15.46 7.46 11.38
C PHE A 15 -15.35 6.76 10.01
N PHE A 16 -16.42 6.82 9.21
CA PHE A 16 -16.41 6.27 7.86
C PHE A 16 -15.44 7.00 6.92
N GLY A 17 -15.25 8.31 7.09
CA GLY A 17 -14.26 9.07 6.33
C GLY A 17 -12.83 8.67 6.67
N PHE A 18 -12.53 8.43 7.94
CA PHE A 18 -11.24 7.89 8.40
C PHE A 18 -11.00 6.47 7.87
N LEU A 19 -12.00 5.60 8.03
CA LEU A 19 -11.94 4.23 7.56
C LEU A 19 -11.69 4.16 6.05
N ALA A 20 -12.39 4.97 5.25
CA ALA A 20 -12.21 5.02 3.80
C ALA A 20 -10.79 5.45 3.40
N MET A 21 -10.20 6.43 4.11
CA MET A 21 -8.81 6.87 3.85
C MET A 21 -7.80 5.77 4.16
N THR A 22 -8.02 4.99 5.23
CA THR A 22 -7.10 3.92 5.60
C THR A 22 -7.26 2.67 4.74
N ILE A 23 -8.47 2.32 4.31
CA ILE A 23 -8.72 1.14 3.46
C ILE A 23 -7.91 1.21 2.16
N SER A 24 -7.79 2.40 1.54
CA SER A 24 -6.99 2.52 0.31
C SER A 24 -5.50 2.18 0.49
N MET A 25 -4.99 2.27 1.72
CA MET A 25 -3.59 1.94 2.03
C MET A 25 -3.39 0.45 2.33
N VAL A 26 -4.47 -0.30 2.64
CA VAL A 26 -4.41 -1.71 3.07
C VAL A 26 -4.55 -2.68 1.90
N VAL A 27 -5.07 -2.23 0.76
CA VAL A 27 -5.31 -3.12 -0.40
C VAL A 27 -4.03 -3.32 -1.21
N SER A 28 -3.45 -4.53 -1.10
CA SER A 28 -2.26 -4.97 -1.83
C SER A 28 -2.55 -6.16 -2.76
N LEU A 29 -3.19 -5.91 -3.91
CA LEU A 29 -3.56 -6.97 -4.86
C LEU A 29 -2.38 -7.81 -5.36
N TYR A 30 -1.19 -7.23 -5.41
CA TYR A 30 0.02 -7.91 -5.88
C TYR A 30 0.48 -9.04 -4.94
N GLU A 31 -0.02 -9.08 -3.69
CA GLU A 31 0.31 -10.12 -2.69
C GLU A 31 -0.63 -11.33 -2.78
N TYR A 32 -1.79 -11.17 -3.44
CA TYR A 32 -2.82 -12.22 -3.51
C TYR A 32 -2.31 -13.53 -4.13
N PRO A 33 -1.50 -13.53 -5.20
CA PRO A 33 -0.93 -14.78 -5.73
C PRO A 33 -0.11 -15.52 -4.68
N THR A 34 0.63 -14.81 -3.83
CA THR A 34 1.42 -15.42 -2.76
C THR A 34 0.51 -15.97 -1.66
N PHE A 35 -0.53 -15.24 -1.26
CA PHE A 35 -1.51 -15.74 -0.28
C PHE A 35 -2.25 -16.98 -0.78
N ALA A 36 -2.56 -17.05 -2.07
CA ALA A 36 -3.22 -18.20 -2.67
C ALA A 36 -2.38 -19.49 -2.55
N THR A 37 -1.05 -19.39 -2.49
CA THR A 37 -0.18 -20.59 -2.30
C THR A 37 -0.40 -21.29 -0.96
N SER A 38 -0.92 -20.57 0.04
CA SER A 38 -1.26 -21.14 1.36
C SER A 38 -2.63 -21.83 1.38
N GLY A 39 -3.41 -21.76 0.28
CA GLY A 39 -4.76 -22.32 0.21
C GLY A 39 -5.66 -21.80 1.35
N PHE A 40 -6.50 -22.67 1.90
CA PHE A 40 -7.44 -22.27 2.96
C PHE A 40 -6.75 -21.79 4.25
N SER A 41 -5.51 -22.22 4.52
CA SER A 41 -4.71 -21.78 5.67
C SER A 41 -4.43 -20.27 5.66
N LEU A 42 -4.58 -19.59 4.52
CA LEU A 42 -4.48 -18.13 4.44
C LEU A 42 -5.46 -17.45 5.40
N VAL A 43 -6.67 -18.00 5.59
CA VAL A 43 -7.69 -17.40 6.47
C VAL A 43 -7.19 -17.41 7.91
N PHE A 44 -6.58 -18.51 8.34
CA PHE A 44 -5.97 -18.61 9.66
C PHE A 44 -4.85 -17.59 9.84
N PHE A 45 -3.93 -17.47 8.87
CA PHE A 45 -2.82 -16.52 8.97
C PHE A 45 -3.28 -15.05 8.93
N LEU A 46 -4.32 -14.73 8.15
CA LEU A 46 -4.89 -13.39 8.11
C LEU A 46 -5.61 -13.03 9.41
N LEU A 47 -6.35 -13.96 10.01
CA LEU A 47 -6.99 -13.75 11.32
C LEU A 47 -5.94 -13.59 12.42
N LEU A 48 -4.91 -14.43 12.42
CA LEU A 48 -3.82 -14.38 13.39
C LEU A 48 -3.04 -13.06 13.27
N GLY A 49 -2.67 -12.67 12.05
CA GLY A 49 -1.99 -11.40 11.77
C GLY A 49 -2.86 -10.20 12.10
N GLY A 50 -4.17 -10.27 11.82
CA GLY A 50 -5.14 -9.23 12.17
C GLY A 50 -5.22 -9.01 13.69
N LEU A 51 -5.44 -10.09 14.44
CA LEU A 51 -5.68 -10.02 15.89
C LEU A 51 -4.41 -9.78 16.70
N LEU A 52 -3.31 -10.48 16.38
CA LEU A 52 -2.10 -10.45 17.21
C LEU A 52 -1.09 -9.38 16.78
N TRP A 53 -1.20 -8.84 15.57
CA TRP A 53 -0.25 -7.85 15.05
C TRP A 53 -0.93 -6.55 14.63
N PHE A 54 -1.89 -6.60 13.71
CA PHE A 54 -2.49 -5.39 13.13
C PHE A 54 -3.23 -4.55 14.19
N ILE A 55 -4.14 -5.16 14.96
CA ILE A 55 -4.91 -4.45 15.99
C ILE A 55 -3.98 -3.85 17.07
N PRO A 56 -3.07 -4.63 17.70
CA PRO A 56 -2.16 -4.08 18.70
C PRO A 56 -1.29 -2.93 18.16
N VAL A 57 -0.72 -3.08 16.97
CA VAL A 57 0.13 -2.04 16.36
C VAL A 57 -0.69 -0.79 16.06
N ALA A 58 -1.89 -0.93 15.51
CA ALA A 58 -2.77 0.20 15.20
C ALA A 58 -3.20 0.97 16.46
N LEU A 59 -3.53 0.27 17.55
CA LEU A 59 -3.89 0.89 18.82
C LEU A 59 -2.73 1.66 19.45
N CYS A 60 -1.54 1.05 19.52
CA CYS A 60 -0.34 1.73 20.03
C CYS A 60 0.04 2.94 19.17
N ALA A 61 -0.03 2.82 17.84
CA ALA A 61 0.24 3.93 16.93
C ALA A 61 -0.78 5.06 17.08
N ALA A 62 -2.06 4.73 17.28
CA ALA A 62 -3.11 5.72 17.51
C ALA A 62 -2.89 6.47 18.83
N GLU A 63 -2.54 5.77 19.91
CA GLU A 63 -2.22 6.41 21.20
C GLU A 63 -1.04 7.37 21.04
N MET A 64 0.07 6.93 20.47
CA MET A 64 1.27 7.76 20.25
C MET A 64 1.00 8.96 19.33
N ALA A 65 0.13 8.82 18.32
CA ALA A 65 -0.24 9.89 17.41
C ALA A 65 -1.07 11.00 18.08
N THR A 66 -1.80 10.68 19.15
CA THR A 66 -2.67 11.63 19.89
C THR A 66 -1.97 12.33 21.05
N VAL A 67 -0.72 11.98 21.36
CA VAL A 67 0.08 12.66 22.39
C VAL A 67 0.38 14.10 21.95
N LYS A 68 0.03 15.08 22.80
CA LYS A 68 0.24 16.50 22.52
C LYS A 68 1.71 16.80 22.21
N GLY A 69 1.95 17.37 21.03
CA GLY A 69 3.29 17.71 20.55
C GLY A 69 4.00 16.61 19.75
N TRP A 70 3.39 15.43 19.58
CA TRP A 70 3.93 14.33 18.76
C TRP A 70 3.21 14.18 17.40
N GLU A 71 2.13 14.93 17.21
CA GLU A 71 1.18 14.85 16.09
C GLU A 71 1.83 14.96 14.70
N LYS A 72 2.87 15.80 14.54
CA LYS A 72 3.50 16.08 13.23
C LYS A 72 4.70 15.20 12.93
N GLY A 73 5.08 14.34 13.86
CA GLY A 73 6.40 13.75 13.91
C GLY A 73 6.50 12.29 13.46
N GLY A 74 5.35 11.61 13.35
CA GLY A 74 5.25 10.20 12.97
C GLY A 74 6.09 9.26 13.83
N VAL A 75 6.41 8.09 13.28
CA VAL A 75 7.17 7.02 13.94
C VAL A 75 8.53 7.53 14.46
N TYR A 76 9.22 8.40 13.72
CA TYR A 76 10.47 8.99 14.16
C TYR A 76 10.32 9.69 15.51
N THR A 77 9.29 10.52 15.66
CA THR A 77 9.10 11.31 16.89
C THR A 77 8.62 10.45 18.04
N TRP A 78 7.72 9.51 17.78
CA TRP A 78 7.21 8.60 18.80
C TRP A 78 8.35 7.78 19.42
N VAL A 79 9.21 7.21 18.58
CA VAL A 79 10.36 6.41 19.03
C VAL A 79 11.47 7.29 19.60
N SER A 80 11.76 8.46 19.01
CA SER A 80 12.79 9.36 19.53
C SER A 80 12.47 9.89 20.92
N ARG A 81 11.19 10.15 21.21
CA ARG A 81 10.74 10.71 22.49
C ARG A 81 10.66 9.67 23.60
N THR A 82 10.48 8.40 23.26
CA THR A 82 10.36 7.28 24.20
C THR A 82 11.69 6.57 24.45
N LEU A 83 12.40 6.22 23.38
CA LEU A 83 13.62 5.39 23.42
C LEU A 83 14.90 6.18 23.10
N GLY A 84 14.77 7.43 22.66
CA GLY A 84 15.89 8.31 22.33
C GLY A 84 16.20 8.41 20.84
N LYS A 85 16.97 9.45 20.47
CA LYS A 85 17.17 9.86 19.07
C LYS A 85 17.78 8.78 18.17
N ARG A 86 18.65 7.92 18.69
CA ARG A 86 19.30 6.83 17.92
C ARG A 86 18.27 5.80 17.44
N PHE A 87 17.38 5.39 18.33
CA PHE A 87 16.31 4.43 18.00
C PHE A 87 15.25 5.07 17.11
N GLY A 88 14.95 6.36 17.31
CA GLY A 88 14.06 7.08 16.41
C GLY A 88 14.58 7.13 14.97
N PHE A 89 15.87 7.39 14.79
CA PHE A 89 16.51 7.32 13.47
C PHE A 89 16.43 5.90 12.87
N ALA A 90 16.71 4.86 13.66
CA ALA A 90 16.60 3.48 13.18
C ALA A 90 15.17 3.15 12.72
N ALA A 91 14.14 3.58 13.47
CA ALA A 91 12.74 3.29 13.13
C ALA A 91 12.31 3.93 11.81
N ILE A 92 12.65 5.21 11.58
CA ILE A 92 12.33 5.86 10.30
C ILE A 92 13.16 5.29 9.14
N PHE A 93 14.40 4.87 9.42
CA PHE A 93 15.24 4.20 8.43
C PHE A 93 14.64 2.87 7.98
N PHE A 94 14.14 2.04 8.91
CA PHE A 94 13.46 0.80 8.56
C PHE A 94 12.20 1.03 7.75
N GLN A 95 11.41 2.06 8.05
CA GLN A 95 10.24 2.41 7.26
C GLN A 95 10.62 2.77 5.81
N TRP A 96 11.67 3.56 5.64
CA TRP A 96 12.16 3.93 4.30
C TRP A 96 12.75 2.72 3.55
N PHE A 97 13.49 1.87 4.26
CA PHE A 97 14.11 0.67 3.69
C PHE A 97 13.07 -0.37 3.27
N GLU A 98 12.04 -0.60 4.08
CA GLU A 98 10.93 -1.51 3.78
C GLU A 98 10.25 -1.11 2.46
N ILE A 99 9.88 0.16 2.30
CA ILE A 99 9.27 0.67 1.06
C ILE A 99 10.20 0.43 -0.15
N THR A 100 11.52 0.58 0.04
CA THR A 100 12.50 0.36 -1.04
C THR A 100 12.52 -1.10 -1.51
N VAL A 101 12.50 -2.05 -0.57
CA VAL A 101 12.43 -3.49 -0.88
C VAL A 101 11.06 -3.87 -1.42
N GLY A 102 9.99 -3.35 -0.83
CA GLY A 102 8.60 -3.57 -1.27
C GLY A 102 8.37 -3.08 -2.69
N TYR A 103 9.06 -2.03 -3.13
CA TYR A 103 8.95 -1.56 -4.51
C TYR A 103 9.39 -2.61 -5.55
N LEU A 104 10.34 -3.49 -5.19
CA LEU A 104 10.77 -4.57 -6.08
C LEU A 104 9.64 -5.55 -6.36
N THR A 105 8.88 -5.94 -5.33
CA THR A 105 7.77 -6.91 -5.49
C THR A 105 6.66 -6.33 -6.38
N MET A 106 6.37 -5.03 -6.24
CA MET A 106 5.43 -4.32 -7.12
C MET A 106 5.92 -4.30 -8.58
N LEU A 107 7.21 -4.06 -8.82
CA LEU A 107 7.78 -4.11 -10.17
C LEU A 107 7.69 -5.52 -10.78
N TYR A 108 7.94 -6.56 -9.98
CA TYR A 108 7.75 -7.94 -10.42
C TYR A 108 6.31 -8.23 -10.84
N PHE A 109 5.33 -7.80 -10.03
CA PHE A 109 3.92 -7.91 -10.39
C PHE A 109 3.60 -7.20 -11.71
N LEU A 110 4.14 -5.99 -11.91
CA LEU A 110 3.94 -5.22 -13.13
C LEU A 110 4.52 -5.93 -14.37
N THR A 111 5.71 -6.54 -14.28
CA THR A 111 6.23 -7.36 -15.38
C THR A 111 5.36 -8.57 -15.68
N GLY A 112 4.72 -9.14 -14.64
CA GLY A 112 3.76 -10.24 -14.79
C GLY A 112 2.53 -9.79 -15.56
N ALA A 113 1.90 -8.70 -15.12
CA ALA A 113 0.76 -8.10 -15.77
C ALA A 113 1.07 -7.71 -17.23
N LEU A 114 2.25 -7.14 -17.49
CA LEU A 114 2.68 -6.78 -18.84
C LEU A 114 2.87 -8.01 -19.75
N SER A 115 3.43 -9.09 -19.22
CA SER A 115 3.58 -10.36 -19.93
C SER A 115 2.23 -10.95 -20.34
N TYR A 116 1.26 -10.93 -19.42
CA TYR A 116 -0.12 -11.34 -19.72
C TYR A 116 -0.81 -10.43 -20.73
N ALA A 117 -0.69 -9.11 -20.59
CA ALA A 117 -1.35 -8.14 -21.46
C ALA A 117 -0.79 -8.14 -22.91
N THR A 118 0.52 -8.36 -23.07
CA THR A 118 1.19 -8.36 -24.39
C THR A 118 1.26 -9.75 -25.05
N GLY A 119 0.97 -10.82 -24.29
CA GLY A 119 1.17 -12.21 -24.72
C GLY A 119 2.64 -12.65 -24.81
N ILE A 120 3.60 -11.78 -24.44
CA ILE A 120 5.02 -12.07 -24.51
C ILE A 120 5.45 -12.82 -23.24
N SER A 121 5.37 -14.15 -23.28
CA SER A 121 5.80 -15.02 -22.16
C SER A 121 7.31 -14.94 -21.86
N ALA A 122 8.11 -14.52 -22.83
CA ALA A 122 9.56 -14.32 -22.67
C ALA A 122 9.90 -13.33 -21.54
N ILE A 123 8.99 -12.39 -21.20
CA ILE A 123 9.16 -11.43 -20.10
C ILE A 123 9.32 -12.14 -18.75
N GLN A 124 8.63 -13.27 -18.54
CA GLN A 124 8.76 -14.04 -17.30
C GLN A 124 9.83 -15.14 -17.40
N ASN A 125 10.05 -15.69 -18.60
CA ASN A 125 10.94 -16.84 -18.79
C ASN A 125 12.42 -16.46 -18.98
N ASN A 126 12.73 -15.26 -19.49
CA ASN A 126 14.10 -14.82 -19.72
C ASN A 126 14.53 -13.80 -18.65
N LYS A 127 15.50 -14.21 -17.81
CA LYS A 127 16.02 -13.39 -16.69
C LYS A 127 16.57 -12.04 -17.15
N PHE A 128 17.27 -11.98 -18.27
CA PHE A 128 17.88 -10.75 -18.78
C PHE A 128 16.83 -9.80 -19.36
N LEU A 129 15.86 -10.35 -20.11
CA LEU A 129 14.74 -9.56 -20.64
C LEU A 129 13.89 -8.98 -19.50
N LYS A 130 13.60 -9.80 -18.49
CA LYS A 130 12.87 -9.38 -17.29
C LYS A 130 13.57 -8.24 -16.58
N LEU A 131 14.88 -8.37 -16.34
CA LEU A 131 15.70 -7.34 -15.70
C LEU A 131 15.71 -6.04 -16.52
N ALA A 132 15.88 -6.13 -17.84
CA ALA A 132 15.87 -4.96 -18.72
C ALA A 132 14.54 -4.19 -18.63
N ILE A 133 13.40 -4.89 -18.70
CA ILE A 133 12.07 -4.28 -18.57
C ILE A 133 11.89 -3.66 -17.19
N LEU A 134 12.32 -4.35 -16.13
CA LEU A 134 12.22 -3.88 -14.75
C LEU A 134 13.00 -2.56 -14.58
N LEU A 135 14.23 -2.48 -15.11
CA LEU A 135 15.04 -1.27 -15.11
C LEU A 135 14.42 -0.13 -15.93
N ILE A 136 13.89 -0.44 -17.13
CA ILE A 136 13.21 0.56 -17.96
C ILE A 136 12.03 1.19 -17.22
N ILE A 137 11.20 0.38 -16.59
CA ILE A 137 10.04 0.87 -15.83
C ILE A 137 10.50 1.69 -14.61
N PHE A 138 11.48 1.19 -13.86
CA PHE A 138 12.04 1.89 -12.71
C PHE A 138 12.53 3.30 -13.09
N TRP A 139 13.36 3.40 -14.13
CA TRP A 139 13.90 4.69 -14.58
C TRP A 139 12.82 5.60 -15.16
N ALA A 140 11.84 5.06 -15.89
CA ALA A 140 10.71 5.83 -16.40
C ALA A 140 9.92 6.49 -15.26
N ILE A 141 9.63 5.74 -14.20
CA ILE A 141 8.94 6.26 -13.02
C ILE A 141 9.81 7.27 -12.29
N LEU A 142 11.10 6.98 -12.08
CA LEU A 142 12.02 7.91 -11.43
C LEU A 142 12.09 9.25 -12.17
N ILE A 143 12.29 9.24 -13.49
CA ILE A 143 12.33 10.45 -14.31
C ILE A 143 11.01 11.22 -14.24
N SER A 144 9.87 10.52 -14.25
CA SER A 144 8.56 11.15 -14.08
C SER A 144 8.43 11.84 -12.73
N GLN A 145 8.93 11.23 -11.65
CA GLN A 145 8.86 11.77 -10.30
C GLN A 145 9.83 12.95 -10.09
N LEU A 146 10.99 12.94 -10.76
CA LEU A 146 11.96 14.05 -10.73
C LEU A 146 11.43 15.32 -11.39
N ARG A 147 10.51 15.22 -12.36
CA ARG A 147 9.87 16.36 -13.05
C ARG A 147 8.79 17.06 -12.21
N GLY A 148 8.55 16.61 -10.98
CA GLY A 148 7.61 17.19 -10.03
C GLY A 148 6.35 16.35 -9.84
N THR A 149 5.74 16.46 -8.65
CA THR A 149 4.65 15.58 -8.20
C THR A 149 3.25 16.16 -8.41
N LYS A 150 3.13 17.25 -9.18
CA LYS A 150 1.87 17.99 -9.37
C LYS A 150 0.73 17.10 -9.88
N TYR A 151 1.04 16.14 -10.76
CA TYR A 151 0.04 15.23 -11.34
C TYR A 151 0.00 13.86 -10.66
N THR A 152 0.91 13.57 -9.73
CA THR A 152 1.01 12.25 -9.08
C THR A 152 -0.27 11.88 -8.35
N SER A 153 -0.92 12.83 -7.69
CA SER A 153 -2.18 12.58 -6.96
C SER A 153 -3.35 12.23 -7.89
N LEU A 154 -3.44 12.88 -9.06
CA LEU A 154 -4.47 12.57 -10.06
C LEU A 154 -4.23 11.20 -10.69
N ILE A 155 -2.98 10.93 -11.10
CA ILE A 155 -2.58 9.64 -11.68
C ILE A 155 -2.83 8.51 -10.69
N ALA A 156 -2.45 8.69 -9.42
CA ALA A 156 -2.69 7.69 -8.37
C ALA A 156 -4.18 7.42 -8.16
N ARG A 157 -5.03 8.46 -8.13
CA ARG A 157 -6.47 8.29 -7.94
C ARG A 157 -7.12 7.56 -9.12
N VAL A 158 -6.80 7.95 -10.35
CA VAL A 158 -7.35 7.31 -11.56
C VAL A 158 -6.82 5.88 -11.69
N GLY A 159 -5.51 5.69 -11.49
CA GLY A 159 -4.85 4.38 -11.53
C GLY A 159 -5.38 3.42 -10.47
N PHE A 160 -5.67 3.92 -9.25
CA PHE A 160 -6.29 3.10 -8.20
C PHE A 160 -7.69 2.64 -8.62
N ILE A 161 -8.54 3.54 -9.13
CA ILE A 161 -9.91 3.18 -9.50
C ILE A 161 -9.92 2.22 -10.69
N ALA A 162 -9.20 2.56 -11.76
CA ALA A 162 -9.22 1.80 -13.01
C ALA A 162 -8.37 0.52 -12.94
N GLY A 163 -7.24 0.56 -12.25
CA GLY A 163 -6.24 -0.52 -12.25
C GLY A 163 -6.29 -1.45 -11.05
N ILE A 164 -6.90 -1.04 -9.93
CA ILE A 164 -6.98 -1.86 -8.71
C ILE A 164 -8.44 -2.15 -8.37
N LEU A 165 -9.25 -1.12 -8.13
CA LEU A 165 -10.61 -1.29 -7.63
C LEU A 165 -11.52 -2.02 -8.62
N LEU A 166 -11.52 -1.60 -9.89
CA LEU A 166 -12.36 -2.23 -10.92
C LEU A 166 -11.95 -3.70 -11.18
N PRO A 167 -10.67 -4.04 -11.41
CA PRO A 167 -10.26 -5.44 -11.57
C PRO A 167 -10.57 -6.31 -10.35
N ALA A 168 -10.40 -5.77 -9.12
CA ALA A 168 -10.77 -6.49 -7.91
C ALA A 168 -12.26 -6.83 -7.86
N LEU A 169 -13.13 -5.85 -8.16
CA LEU A 169 -14.58 -6.08 -8.19
C LEU A 169 -14.99 -7.11 -9.25
N VAL A 170 -14.39 -7.05 -10.44
CA VAL A 170 -14.62 -8.04 -11.50
C VAL A 170 -14.17 -9.43 -11.04
N LEU A 171 -13.00 -9.54 -10.41
CA LEU A 171 -12.48 -10.80 -9.90
C LEU A 171 -13.38 -11.39 -8.82
N PHE A 172 -13.88 -10.59 -7.88
CA PHE A 172 -14.84 -11.06 -6.87
C PHE A 172 -16.17 -11.49 -7.48
N ALA A 173 -16.70 -10.73 -8.44
CA ALA A 173 -17.96 -11.08 -9.10
C ALA A 173 -17.83 -12.41 -9.87
N LEU A 174 -16.73 -12.60 -10.61
CA LEU A 174 -16.44 -13.84 -11.32
C LEU A 174 -16.23 -15.01 -10.35
N GLY A 175 -15.52 -14.77 -9.24
CA GLY A 175 -15.30 -15.78 -8.19
C GLY A 175 -16.61 -16.24 -7.56
N ILE A 176 -17.49 -15.31 -7.18
CA ILE A 176 -18.82 -15.62 -6.64
C ILE A 176 -19.66 -16.38 -7.67
N HIS A 177 -19.64 -15.96 -8.93
CA HIS A 177 -20.36 -16.64 -10.01
C HIS A 177 -19.85 -18.08 -10.23
N TYR A 178 -18.53 -18.29 -10.18
CA TYR A 178 -17.90 -19.60 -10.33
C TYR A 178 -18.29 -20.55 -9.19
N VAL A 179 -18.33 -20.06 -7.95
CA VAL A 179 -18.79 -20.86 -6.80
C VAL A 179 -20.28 -21.16 -6.91
N ALA A 180 -21.08 -20.18 -7.31
CA ALA A 180 -22.53 -20.34 -7.46
C ALA A 180 -22.94 -21.27 -8.61
N SER A 181 -22.10 -21.41 -9.65
CA SER A 181 -22.35 -22.33 -10.77
C SER A 181 -21.98 -23.78 -10.47
N GLY A 182 -21.47 -24.08 -9.26
CA GLY A 182 -21.11 -25.43 -8.85
C GLY A 182 -19.83 -25.96 -9.48
N ALA A 183 -18.98 -25.06 -9.99
CA ALA A 183 -17.70 -25.44 -10.54
C ALA A 183 -16.74 -25.97 -9.43
N PRO A 184 -15.82 -26.90 -9.76
CA PRO A 184 -14.96 -27.52 -8.76
C PRO A 184 -14.02 -26.52 -8.08
N LEU A 185 -13.93 -26.59 -6.76
CA LEU A 185 -13.04 -25.80 -5.90
C LEU A 185 -11.66 -26.43 -5.75
#